data_AF-A0A8T4S1M9-F1
#
_entry.id   AF-A0A8T4S1M9-F1
#
_cell.length_a   1.000
_cell.length_b   1.000
_cell.length_c   1.000
_cell.angle_alpha   90.00
_cell.angle_beta   90.00
_cell.angle_gamma   90.00
#
_symmetry.space_group_name_H-M   'P 1'
#
loop_
_entity.id
_entity.type
_entity.pdbx_description
1 polymer ?
#
loop_
_entity_poly.entity_id
_entity_poly.type
_entity_poly.pdbx_seq_one_letter_code
_entity_poly.pdbx_strand_id
1 'polypeptide(L)' 'MFKELSGKKVISKDMENILSGMKSFRNILVHKYGEIDGELVFEDLSNLEDFEKFKEEILKFMKSK' A
#
# COMPACT_ATOMS: atom_id res chain seq x y z
N MET A 1 2.10 -7.69 -10.49
CA MET A 1 1.43 -6.39 -10.37
C MET A 1 2.32 -5.30 -9.77
N PHE A 2 2.46 -5.10 -8.44
CA PHE A 2 3.21 -3.94 -7.91
C PHE A 2 4.68 -3.88 -8.37
N LYS A 3 5.37 -5.03 -8.40
CA LYS A 3 6.70 -5.16 -9.01
C LYS A 3 6.76 -4.71 -10.48
N GLU A 4 5.72 -4.97 -11.25
CA GLU A 4 5.67 -4.56 -12.66
C GLU A 4 5.42 -3.05 -12.79
N LEU A 5 4.60 -2.47 -11.91
CA LEU A 5 4.39 -1.02 -11.85
C LEU A 5 5.69 -0.29 -11.47
N SER A 6 6.41 -0.80 -10.48
CA SER A 6 7.72 -0.27 -10.09
C SER A 6 8.76 -0.44 -11.21
N GLY A 7 8.81 -1.62 -11.85
CA GLY A 7 9.70 -1.88 -12.99
C GLY A 7 9.42 -0.96 -14.19
N LYS A 8 8.17 -0.52 -14.37
CA LYS A 8 7.77 0.48 -15.37
C LYS A 8 7.91 1.93 -14.89
N LYS A 9 8.46 2.15 -13.69
CA LYS A 9 8.61 3.47 -13.03
C LYS A 9 7.28 4.23 -12.86
N VAL A 10 6.17 3.50 -12.77
CA VAL A 10 4.84 4.07 -12.48
C VAL A 10 4.75 4.45 -11.01
N ILE A 11 5.38 3.63 -10.15
CA ILE A 11 5.51 3.86 -8.71
C ILE A 11 6.97 3.69 -8.30
N SER A 12 7.37 4.28 -7.18
CA SER A 12 8.69 4.09 -6.59
C SER A 12 8.87 2.67 -6.04
N LYS A 13 10.11 2.31 -5.72
CA LYS A 13 10.40 1.04 -5.06
C LYS A 13 9.87 1.02 -3.62
N ASP A 14 9.89 2.16 -2.95
CA ASP A 14 9.35 2.30 -1.59
C ASP A 14 7.84 2.12 -1.58
N MET A 15 7.14 2.71 -2.56
CA MET A 15 5.70 2.51 -2.73
C MET A 15 5.34 1.06 -3.09
N GLU A 16 6.18 0.34 -3.84
CA GLU A 16 6.00 -1.11 -4.04
C GLU A 16 6.01 -1.88 -2.71
N ASN A 17 6.93 -1.55 -1.82
CA ASN A 17 7.07 -2.21 -0.52
C ASN A 17 5.86 -1.91 0.37
N ILE A 18 5.42 -0.65 0.44
CA ILE A 18 4.23 -0.21 1.18
C ILE A 18 2.99 -0.97 0.69
N LEU A 19 2.71 -0.96 -0.62
CA LEU A 19 1.55 -1.62 -1.19
C LEU A 19 1.58 -3.15 -1.03
N SER A 20 2.78 -3.73 -1.02
CA SER A 20 2.96 -5.16 -0.75
C SER A 20 2.65 -5.52 0.71
N GLY A 21 3.01 -4.66 1.66
CA GLY A 21 2.63 -4.75 3.06
C GLY A 21 1.11 -4.66 3.22
N MET A 22 0.49 -3.61 2.68
CA MET A 22 -0.96 -3.39 2.72
C MET A 22 -1.77 -4.57 2.14
N LYS A 23 -1.30 -5.16 1.04
CA LYS A 23 -1.94 -6.36 0.46
C LYS A 23 -1.92 -7.55 1.42
N SER A 24 -0.81 -7.73 2.13
CA SER A 24 -0.65 -8.81 3.10
C SER A 24 -1.53 -8.55 4.33
N PHE A 25 -1.59 -7.31 4.81
CA PHE A 25 -2.49 -6.87 5.88
C PHE A 25 -3.97 -7.11 5.55
N ARG A 26 -4.41 -6.78 4.33
CA ARG A 26 -5.78 -7.09 3.86
C ARG A 26 -6.11 -8.57 3.97
N ASN A 27 -5.16 -9.47 3.74
CA ASN A 27 -5.39 -10.91 3.89
C ASN A 27 -5.51 -11.30 5.37
N ILE A 28 -4.73 -10.66 6.26
CA ILE A 28 -4.84 -10.87 7.70
C ILE A 28 -6.22 -10.43 8.20
N LEU A 29 -6.67 -9.23 7.82
CA LEU A 29 -8.01 -8.73 8.18
C LEU A 29 -9.09 -9.74 7.79
N VAL A 30 -9.15 -10.14 6.52
CA VAL A 30 -10.18 -11.06 6.01
C VAL A 30 -10.14 -12.43 6.70
N HIS A 31 -8.96 -12.97 6.99
CA HIS A 31 -8.82 -14.33 7.52
C HIS A 31 -8.85 -14.43 9.04
N LYS A 32 -8.48 -13.37 9.76
CA LYS A 32 -8.35 -13.39 11.22
C LYS A 32 -9.41 -12.55 11.95
N TYR A 33 -10.44 -12.03 11.26
CA TYR A 33 -11.50 -11.16 11.84
C TYR A 33 -12.13 -11.65 13.17
N GLY A 34 -12.04 -12.95 13.52
CA GLY A 34 -12.51 -13.50 14.80
C GLY A 34 -11.47 -13.58 15.94
N GLU A 35 -10.18 -13.39 15.67
CA GLU A 35 -9.07 -13.56 16.64
C GLU A 35 -8.04 -12.41 16.61
N ILE A 36 -8.25 -11.36 15.80
CA ILE A 36 -7.26 -10.28 15.65
C ILE A 36 -7.12 -9.45 16.93
N ASP A 37 -5.86 -9.27 17.32
CA ASP A 37 -5.41 -8.27 18.28
C ASP A 37 -5.58 -6.86 17.69
N GLY A 38 -6.49 -6.07 18.27
CA GLY A 38 -6.94 -4.79 17.71
C GLY A 38 -5.85 -3.72 17.61
N GLU A 39 -4.78 -3.85 18.40
CA GLU A 39 -3.66 -2.89 18.43
C GLU A 39 -2.85 -2.91 17.12
N LEU A 40 -2.53 -4.09 16.58
CA LEU A 40 -1.79 -4.24 15.32
C LEU A 40 -2.58 -3.70 14.12
N VAL A 41 -3.91 -3.83 14.15
CA VAL A 41 -4.77 -3.29 13.09
C VAL A 41 -4.84 -1.76 13.15
N PHE A 42 -4.80 -1.20 14.35
CA PHE A 42 -4.87 0.25 14.55
C PHE A 42 -3.61 0.95 14.04
N GLU A 43 -2.42 0.37 14.28
CA GLU A 43 -1.16 0.92 13.77
C GLU A 43 -1.09 0.90 12.23
N ASP A 44 -1.49 -0.20 11.58
CA ASP A 44 -1.49 -0.30 10.11
C ASP A 44 -2.54 0.63 9.45
N LEU A 45 -3.68 0.89 10.11
CA LEU A 45 -4.70 1.83 9.64
C LEU A 45 -4.30 3.30 9.84
N SER A 46 -3.29 3.59 10.66
CA SER A 46 -2.85 4.96 10.97
C SER A 46 -2.03 5.61 9.84
N ASN A 47 -1.56 4.82 8.86
CA ASN A 47 -0.74 5.31 7.74
C ASN A 47 -1.59 5.85 6.58
N LEU A 48 -2.58 6.72 6.87
CA LEU A 48 -3.41 7.35 5.84
C LEU A 48 -2.59 8.17 4.83
N GLU A 49 -1.44 8.71 5.25
CA GLU A 49 -0.51 9.41 4.38
C GLU A 49 0.01 8.56 3.22
N ASP A 50 0.06 7.23 3.36
CA ASP A 50 0.55 6.36 2.30
C ASP A 50 -0.40 6.32 1.10
N PHE A 51 -1.71 6.53 1.33
CA PHE A 51 -2.68 6.71 0.24
C PHE A 51 -2.45 8.03 -0.51
N GLU A 52 -2.09 9.10 0.21
CA GLU A 52 -1.77 10.38 -0.42
C GLU A 52 -0.48 10.28 -1.22
N LYS A 53 0.58 9.68 -0.67
CA LYS A 53 1.83 9.41 -1.40
C LYS A 53 1.60 8.57 -2.65
N PHE A 54 0.77 7.53 -2.56
CA PHE A 54 0.40 6.72 -3.73
C PHE A 54 -0.30 7.57 -4.79
N LYS A 55 -1.29 8.39 -4.39
CA LYS A 55 -2.01 9.29 -5.30
C LYS A 55 -1.05 10.24 -6.01
N GLU A 56 -0.12 10.85 -5.28
CA GLU A 56 0.89 11.76 -5.84
C GLU A 56 1.78 11.08 -6.88
N GLU A 57 2.27 9.88 -6.60
CA GLU A 57 3.09 9.13 -7.56
C GLU A 57 2.34 8.81 -8.86
N ILE A 58 1.08 8.37 -8.76
CA ILE A 58 0.26 8.09 -9.94
C ILE A 58 -0.03 9.36 -10.74
N LEU A 59 -0.40 10.46 -10.07
CA LEU A 59 -0.63 11.74 -10.75
C LEU A 59 0.63 12.28 -11.42
N LYS A 60 1.79 12.12 -10.77
CA LYS A 60 3.09 12.50 -11.34
C LYS A 60 3.38 11.67 -12.60
N PHE A 61 3.18 10.36 -12.55
CA PHE A 61 3.33 9.49 -13.71
C PHE A 61 2.40 9.90 -14.86
N MET A 62 1.13 10.18 -14.57
CA MET A 62 0.14 10.58 -15.58
C MET A 62 0.46 11.93 -16.24
N LYS A 63 1.01 12.89 -15.49
CA LYS A 63 1.41 14.20 -16.03
C LYS A 63 2.70 14.15 -16.84
N SER A 64 3.56 13.16 -16.59
CA SER A 64 4.83 12.99 -17.29
C SER A 64 4.72 12.24 -18.62
N LYS A 65 3.50 11.93 -19.07
CA LYS A 65 3.17 11.13 -20.24
C LYS A 65 2.33 11.94 -21.22
#